data_AF-A0A418RKP8-F1
#
_entry.id   AF-A0A418RKP8-F1
#
_cell.length_a   1.000
_cell.length_b   1.000
_cell.length_c   1.000
_cell.angle_alpha   90.00
_cell.angle_beta   90.00
_cell.angle_gamma   90.00
#
_symmetry.space_group_name_H-M   'P 1'
#
loop_
_entity.id
_entity.type
_entity.pdbx_description
1 polymer ?
#
loop_
_entity_poly.entity_id
_entity_poly.type
_entity_poly.pdbx_seq_one_letter_code
_entity_poly.pdbx_strand_id
1 'polypeptide(L)'
;MTKNIFKSTIASQLKQARRTAKLTQKSLAEIVGVSIPTIRQAESGKGTYSSFFKIAETLGLEVTGRNIKNTVSLGEALGILRKRQNISIRSLSRLSSLHPNTLKSIEENRAINLHPIDLVANHLQAGLFLKPKDKSLPFWTGIAASSVHDSWETPPELLLKIYPIVNGSFDLDPCSNAVGISANVKAKTHYIREMDGLSLPWNGTVFCNPPYQRGITELWIKKCHNEHKAGRASLIIALLAARPETKAWNSWIKTSADIFLLRKRLRYYENGIKGNHCPFPSAIVVWGGTPAELEDIKQTFSEDWHIKKE
;
A
#
# COMPACT_ATOMS: atom_id res chain seq x y z
N MET A 1 -34.78 -0.62 3.55
CA MET A 1 -33.74 0.39 3.30
C MET A 1 -32.55 0.10 4.20
N THR A 2 -31.55 -0.60 3.68
CA THR A 2 -30.29 -0.88 4.38
C THR A 2 -29.51 0.41 4.52
N LYS A 3 -29.47 1.00 5.72
CA LYS A 3 -28.56 2.10 6.05
C LYS A 3 -27.15 1.61 5.78
N ASN A 4 -26.52 2.08 4.70
CA ASN A 4 -25.15 1.78 4.39
C ASN A 4 -24.29 2.41 5.51
N ILE A 5 -23.81 1.59 6.45
CA ILE A 5 -23.06 2.09 7.60
C ILE A 5 -21.71 2.55 7.09
N PHE A 6 -21.54 3.86 6.97
CA PHE A 6 -20.27 4.48 6.61
C PHE A 6 -19.18 4.04 7.61
N LYS A 7 -18.13 3.40 7.09
CA LYS A 7 -17.02 2.87 7.89
C LYS A 7 -15.78 3.73 7.65
N SER A 8 -15.25 4.32 8.72
CA SER A 8 -14.07 5.19 8.67
C SER A 8 -12.82 4.41 8.27
N THR A 9 -12.18 4.83 7.17
CA THR A 9 -10.93 4.25 6.67
C THR A 9 -9.78 4.51 7.64
N ILE A 10 -9.61 5.74 8.12
CA ILE A 10 -8.54 6.11 9.06
C ILE A 10 -8.67 5.43 10.43
N ALA A 11 -9.89 5.15 10.90
CA ALA A 11 -10.10 4.38 12.12
C ALA A 11 -9.63 2.92 11.99
N SER A 12 -9.89 2.31 10.83
CA SER A 12 -9.40 0.95 10.56
C SER A 12 -7.88 0.88 10.47
N GLN A 13 -7.24 1.89 9.86
CA GLN A 13 -5.79 2.01 9.79
C GLN A 13 -5.17 2.24 11.17
N LEU A 14 -5.80 3.03 12.05
CA LEU A 14 -5.33 3.22 13.42
C LEU A 14 -5.32 1.90 14.19
N LYS A 15 -6.37 1.09 14.04
CA LYS A 15 -6.47 -0.25 14.63
C LYS A 15 -5.39 -1.19 14.10
N GLN A 16 -5.10 -1.13 12.80
CA GLN A 16 -4.05 -1.91 12.17
C GLN A 16 -2.67 -1.48 12.69
N ALA A 17 -2.40 -0.18 12.76
CA ALA A 17 -1.15 0.37 13.28
C ALA A 17 -0.87 -0.09 14.72
N ARG A 18 -1.87 -0.03 15.61
CA ARG A 18 -1.73 -0.58 16.97
C ARG A 18 -1.35 -2.07 16.96
N ARG A 19 -2.00 -2.87 16.10
CA ARG A 19 -1.74 -4.31 15.99
C ARG A 19 -0.33 -4.59 15.45
N THR A 20 0.12 -3.82 14.45
CA THR A 20 1.48 -3.90 13.91
C THR A 20 2.52 -3.56 14.98
N ALA A 21 2.24 -2.56 15.82
CA ALA A 21 3.05 -2.23 16.98
C ALA A 21 2.97 -3.26 18.14
N LYS A 22 2.21 -4.37 17.96
CA LYS A 22 1.96 -5.41 18.97
C LYS A 22 1.39 -4.89 20.29
N LEU A 23 0.73 -3.73 20.27
CA LEU A 23 0.12 -3.13 21.46
C LEU A 23 -1.30 -3.65 21.68
N THR A 24 -1.64 -4.00 22.91
CA THR A 24 -3.05 -4.22 23.28
C THR A 24 -3.79 -2.89 23.37
N GLN A 25 -5.13 -2.89 23.30
CA GLN A 25 -5.90 -1.66 23.54
C GLN A 25 -5.63 -1.08 24.94
N LYS A 26 -5.38 -1.96 25.93
CA LYS A 26 -5.02 -1.57 27.29
C LYS A 26 -3.66 -0.88 27.32
N SER A 27 -2.64 -1.51 26.74
CA SER A 27 -1.27 -0.96 26.70
C SER A 27 -1.22 0.38 25.95
N LEU A 28 -1.94 0.51 24.82
CA LEU A 28 -2.00 1.79 24.11
C LEU A 28 -2.74 2.86 24.92
N ALA A 29 -3.82 2.49 25.61
CA ALA A 29 -4.56 3.41 26.48
C ALA A 29 -3.66 3.99 27.59
N GLU A 30 -2.83 3.14 28.20
CA GLU A 30 -1.83 3.53 29.21
C GLU A 30 -0.78 4.48 28.62
N ILE A 31 -0.21 4.16 27.45
CA ILE A 31 0.83 5.00 26.79
C ILE A 31 0.28 6.38 26.42
N VAL A 32 -0.92 6.45 25.85
CA VAL A 32 -1.54 7.72 25.41
C VAL A 32 -2.11 8.52 26.60
N GLY A 33 -2.32 7.87 27.74
CA GLY A 33 -3.00 8.44 28.91
C GLY A 33 -4.49 8.70 28.65
N VAL A 34 -5.21 7.71 28.11
CA VAL A 34 -6.65 7.76 27.85
C VAL A 34 -7.34 6.47 28.31
N SER A 35 -8.67 6.43 28.32
CA SER A 35 -9.42 5.23 28.68
C SER A 35 -9.42 4.16 27.57
N ILE A 36 -9.54 2.88 27.92
CA ILE A 36 -9.72 1.78 26.95
C ILE A 36 -10.94 2.02 26.04
N PRO A 37 -12.11 2.47 26.55
CA PRO A 37 -13.22 2.90 25.71
C PRO A 37 -12.86 3.97 24.68
N THR A 38 -12.01 4.93 25.02
CA THR A 38 -11.54 5.97 24.09
C THR A 38 -10.76 5.36 22.92
N ILE A 39 -9.87 4.40 23.19
CA ILE A 39 -9.17 3.64 22.13
C ILE A 39 -10.16 2.90 21.24
N ARG A 40 -11.14 2.19 21.84
CA ARG A 40 -12.17 1.44 21.08
C ARG A 40 -13.00 2.37 20.18
N GLN A 41 -13.40 3.53 20.71
CA GLN A 41 -14.17 4.51 19.95
C GLN A 41 -13.36 5.06 18.78
N ALA A 42 -12.09 5.42 19.00
CA ALA A 42 -11.19 5.89 17.94
C ALA A 42 -11.01 4.82 16.84
N GLU A 43 -10.75 3.57 17.20
CA GLU A 43 -10.60 2.45 16.25
C GLU A 43 -11.89 2.07 15.51
N SER A 44 -13.05 2.49 16.01
CA SER A 44 -14.36 2.27 15.37
C SER A 44 -14.86 3.48 14.57
N GLY A 45 -14.12 4.59 14.57
CA GLY A 45 -14.51 5.85 13.92
C GLY A 45 -15.59 6.64 14.66
N LYS A 46 -15.90 6.25 15.91
CA LYS A 46 -16.91 6.89 16.78
C LYS A 46 -16.31 7.80 17.85
N GLY A 47 -14.99 7.98 17.83
CA GLY A 47 -14.26 8.80 18.80
C GLY A 47 -14.28 10.29 18.48
N THR A 48 -13.74 11.07 19.40
CA THR A 48 -13.51 12.50 19.20
C THR A 48 -12.31 12.74 18.29
N TYR A 49 -12.30 13.87 17.61
CA TYR A 49 -11.20 14.32 16.76
C TYR A 49 -9.89 14.45 17.56
N SER A 50 -9.95 15.14 18.70
CA SER A 50 -8.77 15.33 19.57
C SER A 50 -8.17 14.01 20.05
N SER A 51 -8.99 13.08 20.56
CA SER A 51 -8.47 11.79 21.02
C SER A 51 -7.91 10.95 19.87
N PHE A 52 -8.55 10.97 18.70
CA PHE A 52 -8.04 10.25 17.53
C PHE A 52 -6.65 10.72 17.12
N PHE A 53 -6.45 12.02 16.99
CA PHE A 53 -5.15 12.59 16.60
C PHE A 53 -4.08 12.36 17.66
N LYS A 54 -4.42 12.48 18.95
CA LYS A 54 -3.49 12.15 20.04
C LYS A 54 -3.01 10.69 19.96
N ILE A 55 -3.92 9.75 19.68
CA ILE A 55 -3.58 8.33 19.54
C ILE A 55 -2.73 8.10 18.29
N ALA A 56 -3.09 8.71 17.15
CA ALA A 56 -2.34 8.61 15.92
C ALA A 56 -0.91 9.13 16.09
N GLU A 57 -0.76 10.30 16.70
CA GLU A 57 0.54 10.92 16.98
C GLU A 57 1.39 10.06 17.92
N THR A 58 0.79 9.47 18.95
CA THR A 58 1.50 8.55 19.87
C THR A 58 2.00 7.30 19.14
N LEU A 59 1.29 6.85 18.10
CA LEU A 59 1.72 5.78 17.21
C LEU A 59 2.70 6.24 16.13
N GLY A 60 3.14 7.50 16.15
CA GLY A 60 4.04 8.08 15.15
C GLY A 60 3.38 8.36 13.81
N LEU A 61 2.07 8.55 13.79
CA LEU A 61 1.26 8.72 12.57
C LEU A 61 0.64 10.12 12.51
N GLU A 62 0.48 10.62 11.29
CA GLU A 62 -0.30 11.81 10.98
C GLU A 62 -1.39 11.50 9.93
N VAL A 63 -2.54 12.17 10.05
CA VAL A 63 -3.62 12.05 9.07
C VAL A 63 -3.33 12.94 7.88
N THR A 64 -3.45 12.38 6.68
CA THR A 64 -3.34 13.10 5.42
C THR A 64 -4.40 12.60 4.42
N GLY A 65 -4.40 13.11 3.19
CA GLY A 65 -5.28 12.64 2.12
C GLY A 65 -4.85 13.11 0.74
N ARG A 66 -5.53 12.59 -0.28
CA ARG A 66 -5.39 13.03 -1.67
C ARG A 66 -5.59 14.53 -1.78
N ASN A 67 -4.59 15.21 -2.35
CA ASN A 67 -4.60 16.66 -2.53
C ASN A 67 -4.74 17.49 -1.24
N ILE A 68 -4.47 16.91 -0.08
CA ILE A 68 -4.38 17.62 1.20
C ILE A 68 -2.91 17.95 1.42
N LYS A 69 -2.60 19.23 1.64
CA LYS A 69 -1.26 19.66 2.05
C LYS A 69 -1.18 19.63 3.58
N ASN A 70 -0.15 18.99 4.13
CA ASN A 70 0.06 18.88 5.58
C ASN A 70 0.68 20.16 6.21
N THR A 71 0.70 21.26 5.46
CA THR A 71 1.19 22.56 5.93
C THR A 71 0.16 23.30 6.80
N VAL A 72 -1.08 22.81 6.85
CA VAL A 72 -2.21 23.37 7.60
C VAL A 72 -2.96 22.24 8.31
N SER A 73 -3.88 22.58 9.22
CA SER A 73 -4.70 21.58 9.90
C SER A 73 -5.59 20.81 8.91
N LEU A 74 -6.00 19.58 9.26
CA LEU A 74 -6.86 18.76 8.39
C LEU A 74 -8.16 19.50 8.04
N GLY A 75 -8.76 20.18 9.00
CA GLY A 75 -9.96 21.00 8.80
C GLY A 75 -9.77 22.08 7.75
N GLU A 76 -8.71 22.88 7.88
CA GLU A 76 -8.39 23.94 6.92
C GLU A 76 -8.10 23.38 5.53
N ALA A 77 -7.37 22.26 5.46
CA ALA A 77 -7.07 21.60 4.19
C ALA A 77 -8.33 21.12 3.47
N LEU A 78 -9.31 20.57 4.20
CA LEU A 78 -10.61 20.19 3.64
C LEU A 78 -11.39 21.40 3.14
N GLY A 79 -11.33 22.53 3.86
CA GLY A 79 -11.92 23.79 3.41
C GLY A 79 -11.29 24.33 2.12
N ILE A 80 -9.96 24.28 2.01
CA ILE A 80 -9.23 24.64 0.79
C ILE A 80 -9.62 23.72 -0.37
N LEU A 81 -9.65 22.41 -0.14
CA LEU A 81 -10.02 21.42 -1.16
C LEU A 81 -11.44 21.64 -1.67
N ARG A 82 -12.39 21.88 -0.76
CA ARG A 82 -13.78 22.21 -1.11
C ARG A 82 -13.86 23.45 -2.01
N LYS A 83 -13.17 24.53 -1.63
CA LYS A 83 -13.13 25.78 -2.41
C LYS A 83 -12.53 25.54 -3.81
N ARG A 84 -11.47 24.74 -3.90
CA ARG A 84 -10.83 24.37 -5.17
C ARG A 84 -11.73 23.54 -6.09
N GLN A 85 -12.63 22.73 -5.52
CA GLN A 85 -13.66 21.99 -6.26
C GLN A 85 -14.90 22.85 -6.57
N ASN A 86 -14.89 24.14 -6.24
CA ASN A 86 -16.00 25.08 -6.43
C ASN A 86 -17.31 24.63 -5.72
N ILE A 87 -17.20 23.93 -4.59
CA ILE A 87 -18.35 23.45 -3.82
C ILE A 87 -18.67 24.46 -2.72
N SER A 88 -19.90 24.97 -2.65
CA SER A 88 -20.33 25.85 -1.55
C SER A 88 -20.58 25.05 -0.25
N ILE A 89 -20.51 25.71 0.92
CA ILE A 89 -20.89 25.08 2.21
C ILE A 89 -22.32 24.55 2.15
N ARG A 90 -23.25 25.27 1.50
CA ARG A 90 -24.64 24.85 1.34
C ARG A 90 -24.76 23.59 0.47
N SER A 91 -24.00 23.52 -0.62
CA SER A 91 -23.95 22.33 -1.49
C SER A 91 -23.38 21.13 -0.74
N LEU A 92 -22.27 21.31 -0.02
CA LEU A 92 -21.66 20.24 0.78
C LEU A 92 -22.56 19.79 1.94
N SER A 93 -23.31 20.71 2.56
CA SER A 93 -24.30 20.41 3.60
C SER A 93 -25.39 19.48 3.06
N ARG A 94 -25.91 19.75 1.86
CA ARG A 94 -26.90 18.88 1.21
C ARG A 94 -26.33 17.50 0.89
N LEU A 95 -25.09 17.44 0.40
CA LEU A 95 -24.43 16.17 0.04
C LEU A 95 -24.13 15.31 1.27
N SER A 96 -23.53 15.91 2.30
CA SER A 96 -23.11 15.20 3.52
C SER A 96 -24.22 15.00 4.54
N SER A 97 -25.39 15.61 4.35
CA SER A 97 -26.47 15.69 5.35
C SER A 97 -26.02 16.29 6.70
N LEU A 98 -24.97 17.10 6.70
CA LEU A 98 -24.46 17.81 7.87
C LEU A 98 -24.95 19.25 7.90
N HIS A 99 -25.16 19.80 9.08
CA HIS A 99 -25.54 21.20 9.24
C HIS A 99 -24.40 22.14 8.78
N PRO A 100 -24.69 23.29 8.13
CA PRO A 100 -23.66 24.24 7.67
C PRO A 100 -22.68 24.67 8.78
N ASN A 101 -23.16 24.87 10.01
CA ASN A 101 -22.31 25.21 11.15
C ASN A 101 -21.33 24.08 11.51
N THR A 102 -21.70 22.82 11.33
CA THR A 102 -20.81 21.68 11.52
C THR A 102 -19.69 21.72 10.49
N LEU A 103 -20.01 21.98 9.22
CA LEU A 103 -19.00 22.13 8.17
C LEU A 103 -18.03 23.28 8.46
N LYS A 104 -18.56 24.43 8.90
CA LYS A 104 -17.75 25.59 9.31
C LYS A 104 -16.85 25.25 10.50
N SER A 105 -17.38 24.53 11.50
CA SER A 105 -16.57 24.07 12.64
C SER A 105 -15.45 23.12 12.24
N ILE A 106 -15.65 22.28 11.21
CA ILE A 106 -14.60 21.42 10.66
C ILE A 106 -13.53 22.27 10.00
N GLU A 107 -13.90 23.19 9.11
CA GLU A 107 -12.95 24.04 8.38
C GLU A 107 -12.11 24.94 9.31
N GLU A 108 -12.65 25.30 10.48
CA GLU A 108 -11.99 26.11 11.51
C GLU A 108 -11.25 25.26 12.56
N ASN A 109 -11.12 23.94 12.35
CA ASN A 109 -10.45 23.01 13.26
C ASN A 109 -11.08 22.98 14.69
N ARG A 110 -12.39 23.27 14.79
CA ARG A 110 -13.21 23.23 16.01
C ARG A 110 -14.12 22.00 16.09
N ALA A 111 -13.94 21.04 15.19
CA ALA A 111 -14.75 19.84 15.17
C ALA A 111 -14.47 18.92 16.36
N ILE A 112 -15.54 18.44 17.00
CA ILE A 112 -15.46 17.59 18.20
C ILE A 112 -15.37 16.11 17.80
N ASN A 113 -16.16 15.68 16.81
CA ASN A 113 -16.30 14.28 16.42
C ASN A 113 -15.55 13.96 15.13
N LEU A 114 -15.00 12.75 15.04
CA LEU A 114 -14.29 12.30 13.84
C LEU A 114 -15.24 12.01 12.66
N HIS A 115 -16.43 11.46 12.95
CA HIS A 115 -17.35 11.00 11.92
C HIS A 115 -17.78 12.09 10.90
N PRO A 116 -18.17 13.31 11.31
CA PRO A 116 -18.45 14.39 10.36
C PRO A 116 -17.26 14.73 9.44
N ILE A 117 -16.03 14.64 9.94
CA ILE A 117 -14.82 14.92 9.17
C ILE A 117 -14.62 13.86 8.10
N ASP A 118 -14.78 12.58 8.46
CA ASP A 118 -14.68 11.49 7.49
C ASP A 118 -15.77 11.59 6.40
N LEU A 119 -17.00 11.98 6.77
CA LEU A 119 -18.08 12.21 5.80
C LEU A 119 -17.73 13.34 4.83
N VAL A 120 -17.24 14.47 5.33
CA VAL A 120 -16.80 15.60 4.48
C VAL A 120 -15.67 15.15 3.56
N ALA A 121 -14.66 14.50 4.10
CA ALA A 121 -13.50 14.06 3.33
C ALA A 121 -13.87 13.03 2.24
N ASN A 122 -14.85 12.15 2.51
CA ASN A 122 -15.37 11.22 1.51
C ASN A 122 -16.09 11.95 0.36
N HIS A 123 -16.94 12.93 0.67
CA HIS A 123 -17.63 13.71 -0.37
C HIS A 123 -16.70 14.59 -1.20
N LEU A 124 -15.62 15.09 -0.58
CA LEU A 124 -14.56 15.82 -1.29
C LEU A 124 -13.57 14.89 -2.00
N GLN A 125 -13.76 13.57 -1.93
CA GLN A 125 -12.87 12.55 -2.48
C GLN A 125 -11.41 12.70 -2.00
N ALA A 126 -11.25 13.24 -0.79
CA ALA A 126 -9.96 13.48 -0.18
C ALA A 126 -9.27 12.16 0.23
N GLY A 127 -10.01 11.06 0.38
CA GLY A 127 -9.44 9.73 0.63
C GLY A 127 -8.43 9.72 1.78
N LEU A 128 -8.89 10.02 3.00
CA LEU A 128 -8.00 10.16 4.16
C LEU A 128 -7.28 8.85 4.49
N PHE A 129 -6.00 8.97 4.84
CA PHE A 129 -5.16 7.88 5.33
C PHE A 129 -4.17 8.37 6.39
N LEU A 130 -3.66 7.45 7.20
CA LEU A 130 -2.60 7.66 8.16
C LEU A 130 -1.26 7.37 7.49
N LYS A 131 -0.31 8.30 7.62
CA LYS A 131 1.07 8.09 7.21
C LYS A 131 2.03 8.32 8.38
N PRO A 132 3.26 7.79 8.35
CA PRO A 132 4.27 8.12 9.36
C PRO A 132 4.55 9.62 9.41
N LYS A 133 4.69 10.16 10.62
CA LYS A 133 5.16 11.54 10.85
C LYS A 133 6.69 11.54 10.69
N ASP A 134 7.22 12.39 9.81
CA ASP A 134 8.65 12.39 9.42
C ASP A 134 9.59 12.49 10.65
N LYS A 135 10.48 11.48 10.76
CA LYS A 135 11.68 11.34 11.62
C LYS A 135 11.64 11.89 13.06
N SER A 136 11.00 11.14 13.96
CA SER A 136 11.63 10.73 15.23
C SER A 136 10.92 9.48 15.74
N LEU A 137 11.63 8.36 15.76
CA LEU A 137 11.10 7.06 16.19
C LEU A 137 10.70 7.13 17.68
N PRO A 138 9.45 6.81 18.06
CA PRO A 138 9.12 6.58 19.47
C PRO A 138 9.64 5.20 19.90
N PHE A 139 10.68 5.21 20.75
CA PHE A 139 11.20 4.26 21.76
C PHE A 139 10.86 2.73 21.74
N TRP A 140 9.79 2.24 21.13
CA TRP A 140 9.38 0.82 21.15
C TRP A 140 9.91 -0.04 20.00
N THR A 141 10.78 0.49 19.13
CA THR A 141 11.51 -0.29 18.10
C THR A 141 12.67 -1.12 18.68
N GLY A 142 12.37 -1.95 19.69
CA GLY A 142 13.35 -2.85 20.33
C GLY A 142 13.15 -4.34 20.06
N ILE A 143 12.04 -4.77 19.41
CA ILE A 143 11.69 -6.21 19.29
C ILE A 143 11.46 -6.64 17.81
N ALA A 144 11.90 -5.84 16.84
CA ALA A 144 11.84 -6.21 15.42
C ALA A 144 13.19 -6.05 14.70
N ALA A 145 14.30 -6.29 15.43
CA ALA A 145 15.59 -6.49 14.82
C ALA A 145 15.64 -7.87 14.12
N SER A 146 15.07 -7.93 12.91
CA SER A 146 15.58 -8.77 11.83
C SER A 146 15.24 -8.10 10.49
N SER A 147 16.27 -7.51 9.87
CA SER A 147 16.39 -6.83 8.57
C SER A 147 15.54 -5.57 8.33
N VAL A 148 16.14 -4.41 8.63
CA VAL A 148 15.62 -3.03 8.45
C VAL A 148 15.85 -2.52 7.02
N HIS A 149 15.61 -3.33 5.99
CA HIS A 149 15.74 -2.88 4.60
C HIS A 149 14.56 -3.39 3.77
N ASP A 150 13.59 -2.49 3.58
CA ASP A 150 12.25 -2.76 3.04
C ASP A 150 12.04 -2.30 1.59
N SER A 151 13.04 -1.66 0.99
CA SER A 151 12.93 -0.97 -0.30
C SER A 151 14.08 -1.36 -1.22
N TRP A 152 14.04 -2.60 -1.72
CA TRP A 152 15.01 -3.07 -2.70
C TRP A 152 14.53 -2.75 -4.10
N GLU A 153 15.31 -1.97 -4.83
CA GLU A 153 15.06 -1.69 -6.24
C GLU A 153 15.33 -2.94 -7.08
N THR A 154 14.59 -3.07 -8.19
CA THR A 154 14.82 -4.12 -9.17
C THR A 154 16.11 -3.81 -9.92
N PRO A 155 17.05 -4.78 -10.06
CA PRO A 155 18.29 -4.58 -10.78
C PRO A 155 18.05 -4.06 -12.21
N PRO A 156 18.69 -2.94 -12.62
CA PRO A 156 18.51 -2.39 -13.96
C PRO A 156 18.82 -3.40 -15.07
N GLU A 157 19.83 -4.27 -14.86
CA GLU A 157 20.19 -5.33 -15.79
C GLU A 157 19.07 -6.37 -16.01
N LEU A 158 18.22 -6.60 -15.01
CA LEU A 158 17.08 -7.49 -15.10
C LEU A 158 15.92 -6.79 -15.84
N LEU A 159 15.67 -5.53 -15.52
CA LEU A 159 14.63 -4.73 -16.18
C LEU A 159 14.91 -4.56 -17.67
N LEU A 160 16.17 -4.29 -18.05
CA LEU A 160 16.56 -4.16 -19.46
C LEU A 160 16.31 -5.44 -20.28
N LYS A 161 16.38 -6.61 -19.65
CA LYS A 161 16.03 -7.89 -20.30
C LYS A 161 14.52 -8.07 -20.48
N ILE A 162 13.72 -7.59 -19.53
CA ILE A 162 12.27 -7.81 -19.51
C ILE A 162 11.52 -6.78 -20.35
N TYR A 163 11.98 -5.53 -20.41
CA TYR A 163 11.26 -4.46 -21.13
C TYR A 163 10.93 -4.76 -22.60
N PRO A 164 11.77 -5.42 -23.41
CA PRO A 164 11.42 -5.79 -24.77
C PRO A 164 10.14 -6.64 -24.87
N ILE A 165 9.90 -7.51 -23.90
CA ILE A 165 8.74 -8.42 -23.84
C ILE A 165 7.42 -7.64 -23.70
N VAL A 166 7.46 -6.50 -23.00
CA VAL A 166 6.30 -5.66 -22.69
C VAL A 166 6.29 -4.34 -23.45
N ASN A 167 6.92 -4.29 -24.63
CA ASN A 167 6.99 -3.09 -25.47
C ASN A 167 7.53 -1.84 -24.74
N GLY A 168 8.47 -2.04 -23.82
CA GLY A 168 9.20 -0.97 -23.14
C GLY A 168 8.59 -0.46 -21.82
N SER A 169 7.35 -0.83 -21.46
CA SER A 169 6.71 -0.40 -20.20
C SER A 169 5.59 -1.34 -19.79
N PHE A 170 5.46 -1.58 -18.49
CA PHE A 170 4.30 -2.26 -17.92
C PHE A 170 3.08 -1.34 -17.86
N ASP A 171 1.90 -1.90 -17.66
CA ASP A 171 0.70 -1.13 -17.30
C ASP A 171 0.70 -0.75 -15.81
N LEU A 172 1.21 -1.65 -14.96
CA LEU A 172 1.23 -1.47 -13.50
C LEU A 172 2.49 -2.00 -12.84
N ASP A 173 3.07 -1.20 -11.94
CA ASP A 173 3.94 -1.65 -10.85
C ASP A 173 3.21 -1.42 -9.51
N PRO A 174 2.72 -2.47 -8.83
CA PRO A 174 1.95 -2.32 -7.60
C PRO A 174 2.85 -2.26 -6.35
N CYS A 175 4.17 -2.37 -6.50
CA CYS A 175 5.17 -2.35 -5.44
C CYS A 175 6.24 -1.28 -5.67
N SER A 176 5.85 -0.17 -6.31
CA SER A 176 6.80 0.83 -6.78
C SER A 176 7.46 1.60 -5.64
N ASN A 177 8.73 1.96 -5.82
CA ASN A 177 9.47 2.84 -4.91
C ASN A 177 9.06 4.31 -5.05
N ALA A 178 8.55 4.71 -6.22
CA ALA A 178 8.12 6.08 -6.50
C ALA A 178 7.05 6.12 -7.62
N VAL A 179 6.65 7.30 -8.06
CA VAL A 179 5.71 7.47 -9.18
C VAL A 179 6.40 8.12 -10.39
N GLY A 180 5.93 7.78 -11.60
CA GLY A 180 6.37 8.42 -12.83
C GLY A 180 7.85 8.20 -13.14
N ILE A 181 8.55 9.26 -13.56
CA ILE A 181 9.95 9.19 -14.01
C ILE A 181 10.94 8.78 -12.92
N SER A 182 10.56 8.98 -11.65
CA SER A 182 11.40 8.64 -10.49
C SER A 182 11.27 7.16 -10.08
N ALA A 183 10.34 6.42 -10.68
CA ALA A 183 10.15 5.01 -10.38
C ALA A 183 11.27 4.15 -10.99
N ASN A 184 11.69 3.13 -10.24
CA ASN A 184 12.69 2.16 -10.69
C ASN A 184 12.16 1.31 -11.87
N VAL A 185 10.89 0.92 -11.82
CA VAL A 185 10.22 0.15 -12.87
C VAL A 185 9.40 1.09 -13.74
N LYS A 186 9.56 1.00 -15.06
CA LYS A 186 8.74 1.75 -16.02
C LYS A 186 7.36 1.11 -16.12
N ALA A 187 6.35 1.83 -15.63
CA ALA A 187 4.96 1.45 -15.73
C ALA A 187 4.08 2.68 -15.99
N LYS A 188 2.90 2.48 -16.58
CA LYS A 188 1.90 3.56 -16.76
C LYS A 188 1.31 3.99 -15.42
N THR A 189 1.13 3.03 -14.51
CA THR A 189 0.63 3.25 -13.14
C THR A 189 1.61 2.68 -12.13
N HIS A 190 1.83 3.42 -11.03
CA HIS A 190 2.65 2.99 -9.91
C HIS A 190 1.84 3.04 -8.62
N TYR A 191 1.83 1.96 -7.86
CA TYR A 191 1.36 1.99 -6.48
C TYR A 191 2.57 2.02 -5.56
N ILE A 192 2.69 3.13 -4.83
CA ILE A 192 3.69 3.30 -3.78
C ILE A 192 3.17 2.73 -2.46
N ARG A 193 4.06 2.56 -1.47
CA ARG A 193 3.76 1.95 -0.17
C ARG A 193 2.51 2.55 0.50
N GLU A 194 2.32 3.86 0.35
CA GLU A 194 1.22 4.65 0.93
C GLU A 194 -0.15 4.32 0.30
N MET A 195 -0.17 3.75 -0.91
CA MET A 195 -1.38 3.45 -1.67
C MET A 195 -1.93 2.05 -1.37
N ASP A 196 -1.19 1.20 -0.65
CA ASP A 196 -1.52 -0.20 -0.38
C ASP A 196 -1.91 -0.97 -1.65
N GLY A 197 -0.91 -1.30 -2.47
CA GLY A 197 -1.11 -2.00 -3.74
C GLY A 197 -1.84 -3.35 -3.64
N LEU A 198 -1.89 -3.98 -2.46
CA LEU A 198 -2.68 -5.21 -2.25
C LEU A 198 -4.19 -4.95 -2.30
N SER A 199 -4.62 -3.76 -1.86
CA SER A 199 -6.03 -3.35 -1.81
C SER A 199 -6.58 -2.83 -3.14
N LEU A 200 -5.68 -2.50 -4.07
CA LEU A 200 -6.02 -1.87 -5.35
C LEU A 200 -6.21 -2.90 -6.48
N PRO A 201 -6.96 -2.56 -7.55
CA PRO A 201 -7.15 -3.44 -8.71
C PRO A 201 -5.87 -3.54 -9.54
N TRP A 202 -5.56 -4.72 -10.07
CA TRP A 202 -4.42 -4.89 -10.99
C TRP A 202 -4.94 -5.25 -12.38
N ASN A 203 -4.59 -4.45 -13.38
CA ASN A 203 -5.08 -4.64 -14.74
C ASN A 203 -3.92 -4.62 -15.75
N GLY A 204 -4.07 -5.38 -16.84
CA GLY A 204 -3.10 -5.42 -17.93
C GLY A 204 -1.82 -6.20 -17.59
N THR A 205 -0.69 -5.70 -18.06
CA THR A 205 0.65 -6.24 -17.82
C THR A 205 1.24 -5.67 -16.52
N VAL A 206 1.59 -6.55 -15.59
CA VAL A 206 2.00 -6.16 -14.22
C VAL A 206 3.40 -6.65 -13.91
N PHE A 207 4.24 -5.78 -13.36
CA PHE A 207 5.51 -6.17 -12.74
C PHE A 207 5.40 -6.08 -11.23
N CYS A 208 5.70 -7.15 -10.50
CA CYS A 208 5.58 -7.18 -9.04
C CYS A 208 6.92 -7.58 -8.39
N ASN A 209 7.58 -6.64 -7.72
CA ASN A 209 8.74 -6.92 -6.85
C ASN A 209 8.35 -6.56 -5.40
N PRO A 210 7.65 -7.48 -4.69
CA PRO A 210 7.09 -7.16 -3.38
C PRO A 210 8.16 -7.05 -2.29
N PRO A 211 7.85 -6.40 -1.16
CA PRO A 211 8.73 -6.43 0.00
C PRO A 211 8.98 -7.88 0.46
N TYR A 212 10.24 -8.21 0.74
CA TYR A 212 10.71 -9.56 1.10
C TYR A 212 10.51 -9.87 2.59
N GLN A 213 9.30 -9.65 3.08
CA GLN A 213 8.93 -9.86 4.48
C GLN A 213 8.04 -11.08 4.65
N ARG A 214 8.38 -11.94 5.61
CA ARG A 214 7.59 -13.11 5.98
C ARG A 214 6.17 -12.70 6.38
N GLY A 215 5.17 -13.38 5.82
CA GLY A 215 3.75 -13.09 6.00
C GLY A 215 3.19 -12.03 5.06
N ILE A 216 4.03 -11.14 4.50
CA ILE A 216 3.59 -10.10 3.56
C ILE A 216 3.77 -10.57 2.13
N THR A 217 4.94 -11.12 1.77
CA THR A 217 5.21 -11.60 0.40
C THR A 217 4.17 -12.64 -0.05
N GLU A 218 3.68 -13.47 0.87
CA GLU A 218 2.64 -14.47 0.62
C GLU A 218 1.29 -13.85 0.22
N LEU A 219 0.96 -12.66 0.72
CA LEU A 219 -0.24 -11.92 0.31
C LEU A 219 -0.12 -11.40 -1.13
N TRP A 220 1.07 -10.93 -1.51
CA TRP A 220 1.36 -10.50 -2.88
C TRP A 220 1.31 -11.67 -3.86
N ILE A 221 1.89 -12.83 -3.51
CA ILE A 221 1.80 -14.05 -4.31
C ILE A 221 0.33 -14.44 -4.53
N LYS A 222 -0.48 -14.44 -3.46
CA LYS A 222 -1.91 -14.73 -3.56
C LYS A 222 -2.64 -13.70 -4.43
N LYS A 223 -2.26 -12.42 -4.35
CA LYS A 223 -2.81 -11.34 -5.16
C LYS A 223 -2.47 -11.55 -6.65
N CYS A 224 -1.22 -11.87 -7.01
CA CYS A 224 -0.84 -12.20 -8.38
C CYS A 224 -1.73 -13.30 -8.96
N HIS A 225 -1.84 -14.43 -8.26
CA HIS A 225 -2.68 -15.54 -8.68
C HIS A 225 -4.15 -15.12 -8.87
N ASN A 226 -4.72 -14.38 -7.92
CA ASN A 226 -6.13 -13.97 -7.97
C ASN A 226 -6.44 -12.96 -9.07
N GLU A 227 -5.55 -11.99 -9.31
CA GLU A 227 -5.74 -10.97 -10.35
C GLU A 227 -5.63 -11.57 -11.75
N HIS A 228 -4.70 -12.51 -11.94
CA HIS A 228 -4.61 -13.28 -13.18
C HIS A 228 -5.83 -14.19 -13.37
N LYS A 229 -6.19 -14.99 -12.35
CA LYS A 229 -7.33 -15.90 -12.39
C LYS A 229 -8.66 -15.18 -12.65
N ALA A 230 -8.80 -13.94 -12.19
CA ALA A 230 -9.95 -13.11 -12.45
C ALA A 230 -9.96 -12.45 -13.85
N GLY A 231 -8.93 -12.68 -14.67
CA GLY A 231 -8.80 -12.13 -16.02
C GLY A 231 -8.50 -10.62 -16.06
N ARG A 232 -8.17 -9.98 -14.93
CA ARG A 232 -7.86 -8.55 -14.89
C ARG A 232 -6.43 -8.26 -15.34
N ALA A 233 -5.48 -9.04 -14.83
CA ALA A 233 -4.09 -9.00 -15.28
C ALA A 233 -3.85 -10.07 -16.35
N SER A 234 -3.51 -9.63 -17.56
CA SER A 234 -3.25 -10.52 -18.71
C SER A 234 -1.89 -11.21 -18.60
N LEU A 235 -0.90 -10.51 -18.03
CA LEU A 235 0.45 -11.00 -17.76
C LEU A 235 0.92 -10.41 -16.42
N ILE A 236 1.47 -11.24 -15.54
CA ILE A 236 2.14 -10.80 -14.32
C ILE A 236 3.53 -11.42 -14.30
N ILE A 237 4.55 -10.57 -14.20
CA ILE A 237 5.95 -10.98 -13.98
C ILE A 237 6.32 -10.55 -12.56
N ALA A 238 6.58 -11.51 -11.67
CA ALA A 238 6.98 -11.23 -10.30
C ALA A 238 8.42 -11.66 -10.01
N LEU A 239 9.18 -10.80 -9.34
CA LEU A 239 10.49 -11.13 -8.79
C LEU A 239 10.33 -11.55 -7.32
N LEU A 240 10.62 -12.81 -7.02
CA LEU A 240 10.37 -13.40 -5.70
C LEU A 240 11.60 -14.12 -5.15
N ALA A 241 11.67 -14.26 -3.82
CA ALA A 241 12.58 -15.20 -3.20
C ALA A 241 12.12 -16.63 -3.54
N ALA A 242 13.01 -17.45 -4.09
CA ALA A 242 12.70 -18.84 -4.43
C ALA A 242 12.53 -19.66 -3.14
N ARG A 243 11.27 -19.93 -2.78
CA ARG A 243 10.88 -20.67 -1.57
C ARG A 243 9.81 -21.72 -1.89
N PRO A 244 10.10 -22.68 -2.77
CA PRO A 244 9.12 -23.65 -3.29
C PRO A 244 8.47 -24.51 -2.19
N GLU A 245 9.11 -24.65 -1.03
CA GLU A 245 8.62 -25.38 0.14
C GLU A 245 7.48 -24.67 0.88
N THR A 246 7.29 -23.37 0.65
CA THR A 246 6.31 -22.60 1.41
C THR A 246 4.87 -22.88 0.97
N LYS A 247 3.92 -22.71 1.90
CA LYS A 247 2.49 -22.87 1.60
C LYS A 247 2.02 -21.96 0.46
N ALA A 248 2.54 -20.73 0.38
CA ALA A 248 2.15 -19.78 -0.67
C ALA A 248 2.59 -20.26 -2.06
N TRP A 249 3.82 -20.76 -2.19
CA TRP A 249 4.32 -21.32 -3.45
C TRP A 249 3.52 -22.55 -3.87
N ASN A 250 3.28 -23.47 -2.94
CA ASN A 250 2.49 -24.68 -3.21
C ASN A 250 1.03 -24.37 -3.58
N SER A 251 0.42 -23.36 -2.95
CA SER A 251 -1.01 -23.06 -3.16
C SER A 251 -1.27 -22.21 -4.40
N TRP A 252 -0.37 -21.29 -4.73
CA TRP A 252 -0.65 -20.19 -5.68
C TRP A 252 0.36 -20.05 -6.81
N ILE A 253 1.47 -20.78 -6.79
CA ILE A 253 2.48 -20.76 -7.85
C ILE A 253 2.50 -22.10 -8.59
N LYS A 254 2.70 -23.21 -7.86
CA LYS A 254 2.99 -24.56 -8.40
C LYS A 254 2.16 -24.93 -9.65
N THR A 255 0.85 -24.75 -9.62
CA THR A 255 -0.07 -25.18 -10.68
C THR A 255 -0.67 -24.01 -11.48
N SER A 256 -0.07 -22.82 -11.41
CA SER A 256 -0.66 -21.64 -12.07
C SER A 256 0.33 -20.65 -12.68
N ALA A 257 1.63 -20.83 -12.44
CA ALA A 257 2.67 -19.95 -12.95
C ALA A 257 3.90 -20.73 -13.43
N ASP A 258 4.51 -20.21 -14.49
CA ASP A 258 5.85 -20.61 -14.93
C ASP A 258 6.89 -19.98 -14.00
N ILE A 259 7.94 -20.73 -13.68
CA ILE A 259 8.98 -20.31 -12.73
C ILE A 259 10.33 -20.41 -13.43
N PHE A 260 11.12 -19.33 -13.37
CA PHE A 260 12.50 -19.30 -13.83
C PHE A 260 13.40 -19.03 -12.63
N LEU A 261 14.12 -20.06 -12.16
CA LEU A 261 15.07 -19.93 -11.07
C LEU A 261 16.36 -19.30 -11.59
N LEU A 262 16.64 -18.07 -11.17
CA LEU A 262 17.71 -17.26 -11.73
C LEU A 262 19.09 -17.81 -11.36
N ARG A 263 19.97 -17.93 -12.36
CA ARG A 263 21.39 -18.23 -12.15
C ARG A 263 22.06 -17.03 -11.48
N LYS A 264 22.86 -17.33 -10.45
CA LYS A 264 23.60 -16.36 -9.61
C LYS A 264 22.69 -15.51 -8.70
N ARG A 265 23.24 -15.09 -7.56
CA ARG A 265 22.53 -14.22 -6.63
C ARG A 265 22.45 -12.81 -7.21
N LEU A 266 21.24 -12.29 -7.36
CA LEU A 266 21.01 -10.88 -7.66
C LEU A 266 21.70 -10.00 -6.61
N ARG A 267 22.07 -8.79 -7.02
CA ARG A 267 22.54 -7.76 -6.08
C ARG A 267 21.40 -6.82 -5.76
N TYR A 268 21.41 -6.31 -4.55
CA TYR A 268 20.47 -5.26 -4.16
C TYR A 268 20.86 -3.92 -4.78
N TYR A 269 19.85 -3.10 -5.03
CA TYR A 269 20.00 -1.69 -5.37
C TYR A 269 19.17 -0.85 -4.42
N GLU A 270 19.72 0.28 -4.01
CA GLU A 270 19.04 1.29 -3.19
C GLU A 270 19.44 2.68 -3.72
N ASN A 271 18.48 3.49 -4.15
CA ASN A 271 18.72 4.77 -4.80
C ASN A 271 19.71 4.67 -5.99
N GLY A 272 19.59 3.61 -6.79
CA GLY A 272 20.51 3.31 -7.89
C GLY A 272 21.91 2.82 -7.49
N ILE A 273 22.22 2.70 -6.20
CA ILE A 273 23.53 2.25 -5.72
C ILE A 273 23.53 0.73 -5.54
N LYS A 274 24.50 0.06 -6.19
CA LYS A 274 24.66 -1.40 -6.13
C LYS A 274 25.22 -1.84 -4.77
N GLY A 275 24.48 -2.69 -4.08
CA GLY A 275 24.85 -3.26 -2.78
C GLY A 275 25.38 -4.70 -2.86
N ASN A 276 25.22 -5.41 -1.75
CA ASN A 276 25.60 -6.81 -1.58
C ASN A 276 24.69 -7.78 -2.35
N HIS A 277 25.13 -9.03 -2.47
CA HIS A 277 24.31 -10.11 -2.99
C HIS A 277 23.11 -10.40 -2.08
N CYS A 278 22.01 -10.78 -2.69
CA CYS A 278 20.81 -11.25 -2.04
C CYS A 278 21.09 -12.55 -1.25
N PRO A 279 20.74 -12.62 0.06
CA PRO A 279 21.03 -13.78 0.90
C PRO A 279 20.11 -14.96 0.58
N PHE A 280 19.08 -14.78 -0.26
CA PHE A 280 18.22 -15.84 -0.77
C PHE A 280 18.30 -15.99 -2.30
N PRO A 281 18.01 -17.19 -2.84
CA PRO A 281 17.86 -17.39 -4.29
C PRO A 281 16.64 -16.61 -4.80
N SER A 282 16.71 -16.17 -6.06
CA SER A 282 15.65 -15.37 -6.70
C SER A 282 15.01 -16.16 -7.84
N ALA A 283 13.73 -15.91 -8.07
CA ALA A 283 12.97 -16.48 -9.18
C ALA A 283 12.16 -15.39 -9.87
N ILE A 284 12.03 -15.52 -11.19
CA ILE A 284 10.99 -14.85 -11.96
C ILE A 284 9.80 -15.82 -12.03
N VAL A 285 8.63 -15.35 -11.58
CA VAL A 285 7.39 -16.13 -11.58
C VAL A 285 6.38 -15.43 -12.47
N VAL A 286 5.82 -16.17 -13.42
CA VAL A 286 5.01 -15.63 -14.52
C VAL A 286 3.62 -16.24 -14.51
N TRP A 287 2.60 -15.39 -14.39
CA TRP A 287 1.20 -15.77 -14.60
C TRP A 287 0.68 -15.14 -15.90
N GLY A 288 -0.04 -15.90 -16.71
CA GLY A 288 -0.62 -15.41 -17.97
C GLY A 288 0.41 -15.16 -19.08
N GLY A 289 0.08 -14.25 -19.99
CA GLY A 289 0.84 -13.97 -21.21
C GLY A 289 0.26 -14.63 -22.46
N THR A 290 0.36 -13.93 -23.59
CA THR A 290 0.13 -14.47 -24.93
C THR A 290 1.21 -15.49 -25.30
N PRO A 291 0.98 -16.36 -26.30
CA PRO A 291 1.98 -17.32 -26.74
C PRO A 291 3.32 -16.67 -27.15
N ALA A 292 3.27 -15.49 -27.79
CA ALA A 292 4.47 -14.75 -28.18
C ALA A 292 5.24 -14.23 -26.96
N GLU A 293 4.56 -13.56 -26.02
CA GLU A 293 5.20 -13.08 -24.77
C GLU A 293 5.82 -14.23 -23.98
N LEU A 294 5.15 -15.38 -23.89
CA LEU A 294 5.67 -16.55 -23.19
C LEU A 294 6.92 -17.13 -23.85
N GLU A 295 7.01 -17.08 -25.18
CA GLU A 295 8.20 -17.51 -25.91
C GLU A 295 9.36 -16.53 -25.71
N ASP A 296 9.09 -15.23 -25.77
CA ASP A 296 10.08 -14.19 -25.49
C ASP A 296 10.62 -14.27 -24.06
N ILE A 297 9.75 -14.58 -23.08
CA ILE A 297 10.16 -14.84 -21.68
C ILE A 297 11.09 -16.05 -21.61
N LYS A 298 10.72 -17.18 -22.23
CA LYS A 298 11.58 -18.38 -22.24
C LYS A 298 12.93 -18.10 -22.89
N GLN A 299 12.95 -17.35 -23.99
CA GLN A 299 14.20 -16.97 -24.66
C GLN A 299 15.05 -16.05 -23.79
N THR A 300 14.43 -15.07 -23.12
CA THR A 300 15.08 -14.11 -22.23
C THR A 300 15.76 -14.79 -21.04
N PHE A 301 15.11 -15.83 -20.50
CA PHE A 301 15.57 -16.61 -19.35
C PHE A 301 16.00 -18.04 -19.75
N SER A 302 16.48 -18.22 -20.98
CA SER A 302 16.81 -19.54 -21.56
C SER A 302 17.92 -20.29 -20.82
N GLU A 303 18.81 -19.55 -20.18
CA GLU A 303 19.83 -20.11 -19.31
C GLU A 303 19.29 -20.46 -17.92
N ASP A 304 18.20 -19.86 -17.46
CA ASP A 304 17.68 -20.10 -16.12
C ASP A 304 16.89 -21.42 -16.04
N TRP A 305 16.80 -22.01 -14.85
CA TRP A 305 16.06 -23.26 -14.70
C TRP A 305 14.56 -22.98 -14.77
N HIS A 306 13.96 -23.33 -15.91
CA HIS A 306 12.52 -23.22 -16.16
C HIS A 306 11.75 -24.42 -15.59
N ILE A 307 10.79 -24.13 -14.72
CA ILE A 307 9.78 -25.07 -14.23
C ILE A 307 8.44 -24.60 -14.78
N LYS A 308 7.83 -25.42 -15.63
CA LYS A 308 6.53 -25.12 -16.23
C LYS A 308 5.42 -25.29 -15.19
N LYS A 309 4.36 -24.49 -15.31
CA LYS A 309 3.11 -24.76 -14.60
C LYS A 309 2.56 -26.12 -15.05
N GLU A 310 2.15 -26.93 -14.08
CA GLU A 310 1.44 -28.21 -14.29
C GLU A 310 0.05 -27.97 -14.92
#